data_AF-A0A5J4UBE3-F1
#
_entry.id   AF-A0A5J4UBE3-F1
#
_cell.length_a   1.000
_cell.length_b   1.000
_cell.length_c   1.000
_cell.angle_alpha   90.00
_cell.angle_beta   90.00
_cell.angle_gamma   90.00
#
_symmetry.space_group_name_H-M   'P 1'
#
loop_
_entity.id
_entity.type
_entity.pdbx_description
1 polymer ?
#
loop_
_entity_poly.entity_id
_entity_poly.type
_entity_poly.pdbx_seq_one_letter_code
_entity_poly.pdbx_strand_id
1 'polypeptide(L)'
;MRGAGASNEAINNQIIQLNKSWRRHRQGLGYSAKYLQINNMQATDLVSLKQPQIFIINLMAWLRSCMLTPAAILNAKTAVSTILISIGIPEKQIYNNTTSTSVKSERKHTAKEIQDKQTYNIDDLLKYIWRRVESIDNMEEVEHQGITLALLMAVTTRRMSEISRAALQVDSITSAQFVLLTDICKV
;
A
#
# COMPACT_ATOMS: atom_id res chain seq x y z
N MET A 1 27.57 -13.02 24.76
CA MET A 1 27.36 -12.13 23.59
C MET A 1 27.20 -12.97 22.33
N ARG A 2 25.98 -13.17 21.81
CA ARG A 2 25.76 -13.65 20.44
C ARG A 2 24.40 -13.14 19.94
N GLY A 3 24.43 -12.44 18.81
CA GLY A 3 23.23 -11.94 18.12
C GLY A 3 23.46 -10.59 17.46
N ALA A 4 24.42 -10.49 16.53
CA ALA A 4 24.65 -9.27 15.74
C ALA A 4 24.40 -9.52 14.24
N GLY A 5 23.33 -10.25 13.92
CA GLY A 5 22.90 -10.48 12.53
C GLY A 5 21.43 -10.81 12.47
N ALA A 6 20.75 -10.34 11.42
CA ALA A 6 19.35 -10.70 11.16
C ALA A 6 19.24 -12.20 10.88
N SER A 7 18.22 -12.86 11.46
CA SER A 7 17.95 -14.27 11.16
C SER A 7 17.48 -14.45 9.72
N ASN A 8 17.66 -15.63 9.14
CA ASN A 8 17.18 -15.94 7.78
C ASN A 8 15.66 -15.71 7.64
N GLU A 9 14.91 -15.96 8.72
CA GLU A 9 13.48 -15.67 8.77
C GLU A 9 13.19 -14.16 8.73
N ALA A 10 13.94 -13.35 9.49
CA ALA A 10 13.83 -11.89 9.43
C ALA A 10 14.20 -11.35 8.03
N ILE A 11 15.23 -11.91 7.40
CA ILE A 11 15.65 -11.55 6.03
C ILE A 11 14.55 -11.90 5.02
N ASN A 12 14.00 -13.12 5.07
CA ASN A 12 12.94 -13.54 4.16
C ASN A 12 11.67 -12.71 4.34
N ASN A 13 11.29 -12.41 5.58
CA ASN A 13 10.16 -11.52 5.86
C ASN A 13 10.40 -10.12 5.29
N GLN A 14 11.62 -9.60 5.43
CA GLN A 14 11.99 -8.31 4.83
C GLN A 14 11.89 -8.34 3.31
N ILE A 15 12.35 -9.41 2.65
CA ILE A 15 12.25 -9.58 1.19
C ILE A 15 10.79 -9.63 0.72
N ILE A 16 9.94 -10.41 1.41
CA ILE A 16 8.51 -10.52 1.07
C ILE A 16 7.79 -9.18 1.24
N GLN A 17 8.06 -8.48 2.35
CA GLN A 17 7.50 -7.15 2.62
C GLN A 17 7.99 -6.12 1.60
N LEU A 18 9.28 -6.17 1.25
CA LEU A 18 9.85 -5.34 0.20
C LEU A 18 9.20 -5.63 -1.15
N ASN A 19 8.97 -6.88 -1.54
CA ASN A 19 8.35 -7.20 -2.82
C ASN A 19 6.96 -6.54 -2.97
N LYS A 20 6.11 -6.62 -1.93
CA LYS A 20 4.79 -5.97 -1.93
C LYS A 20 4.85 -4.45 -1.85
N SER A 21 5.83 -3.90 -1.13
CA SER A 21 6.00 -2.44 -0.98
C SER A 21 6.88 -1.82 -2.07
N TRP A 22 7.57 -2.64 -2.88
CA TRP A 22 8.57 -2.23 -3.87
C TRP A 22 7.95 -1.30 -4.90
N ARG A 23 6.73 -1.58 -5.34
CA ARG A 23 6.02 -0.70 -6.29
C ARG A 23 5.87 0.72 -5.73
N ARG A 24 5.47 0.85 -4.45
CA ARG A 24 5.30 2.15 -3.79
C ARG A 24 6.65 2.81 -3.52
N HIS A 25 7.64 2.02 -3.13
CA HIS A 25 9.01 2.48 -2.90
C HIS A 25 9.63 3.02 -4.21
N ARG A 26 9.59 2.25 -5.29
CA ARG A 26 10.01 2.64 -6.64
C ARG A 26 9.29 3.89 -7.13
N GLN A 27 7.98 4.02 -6.88
CA GLN A 27 7.24 5.24 -7.21
C GLN A 27 7.77 6.44 -6.42
N GLY A 28 8.01 6.28 -5.11
CA GLY A 28 8.65 7.29 -4.27
C GLY A 28 10.02 7.74 -4.79
N LEU A 29 10.84 6.78 -5.24
CA LEU A 29 12.13 7.06 -5.88
C LEU A 29 11.97 7.78 -7.21
N GLY A 30 10.94 7.45 -7.99
CA GLY A 30 10.63 8.15 -9.24
C GLY A 30 10.37 9.64 -9.03
N TYR A 31 9.65 10.02 -7.98
CA TYR A 31 9.49 11.43 -7.63
C TYR A 31 10.80 12.09 -7.23
N SER A 32 11.65 11.36 -6.52
CA SER A 32 12.94 11.86 -6.03
C SER A 32 13.93 12.07 -7.17
N ALA A 33 13.93 11.18 -8.17
CA ALA A 33 14.71 11.34 -9.39
C ALA A 33 14.28 12.58 -10.19
N LYS A 34 12.96 12.83 -10.32
CA LYS A 34 12.45 14.06 -10.95
C LYS A 34 12.88 15.31 -10.19
N TYR A 35 12.83 15.27 -8.86
CA TYR A 35 13.29 16.38 -8.03
C TYR A 35 14.79 16.67 -8.24
N LEU A 36 15.64 15.64 -8.31
CA LEU A 36 17.07 15.80 -8.61
C LEU A 36 17.28 16.48 -9.97
N GLN A 37 16.57 16.02 -11.02
CA GLN A 37 16.65 16.61 -12.36
C GLN A 37 16.27 18.10 -12.35
N ILE A 38 15.19 18.48 -11.67
CA ILE A 38 14.73 19.88 -11.59
C ILE A 38 15.76 20.77 -10.89
N ASN A 39 16.51 20.22 -9.92
CA ASN A 39 17.53 20.96 -9.17
C ASN A 39 18.93 20.83 -9.79
N ASN A 40 19.06 20.27 -11.00
CA ASN A 40 20.34 19.99 -11.67
C ASN A 40 21.32 19.19 -10.80
N MET A 41 20.79 18.27 -9.99
CA MET A 41 21.56 17.40 -9.13
C MET A 41 21.70 16.02 -9.75
N GLN A 42 22.88 15.43 -9.63
CA GLN A 42 23.15 14.05 -9.99
C GLN A 42 22.94 13.12 -8.81
N ALA A 43 22.70 11.83 -9.10
CA ALA A 43 22.54 10.82 -8.05
C ALA A 43 23.80 10.69 -7.16
N THR A 44 24.98 10.96 -7.72
CA THR A 44 26.27 10.98 -7.00
C THR A 44 26.34 12.08 -5.93
N ASP A 45 25.60 13.18 -6.12
CA ASP A 45 25.59 14.30 -5.18
C ASP A 45 24.86 13.96 -3.88
N LEU A 46 24.06 12.88 -3.89
CA LEU A 46 23.42 12.36 -2.67
C LEU A 46 24.43 11.84 -1.65
N VAL A 47 25.58 11.32 -2.11
CA VAL A 47 26.63 10.76 -1.24
C VAL A 47 27.35 11.87 -0.45
N SER A 48 27.47 13.06 -1.05
CA SER A 48 28.17 14.21 -0.48
C SER A 48 27.24 15.19 0.26
N LEU A 49 25.98 14.81 0.52
CA LEU A 49 25.03 15.64 1.24
C LEU A 49 25.50 15.95 2.66
N LYS A 50 25.85 17.21 2.90
CA LYS A 50 26.17 17.71 4.25
C LYS A 50 24.96 17.71 5.19
N GLN A 51 23.76 17.89 4.63
CA GLN A 51 22.51 18.03 5.39
C GLN A 51 21.37 17.22 4.74
N PRO A 52 21.39 15.89 4.85
CA PRO A 52 20.38 15.01 4.25
C PRO A 52 18.95 15.31 4.73
N GLN A 53 18.79 15.76 5.97
CA GLN A 53 17.50 16.19 6.52
C GLN A 53 16.88 17.35 5.74
N ILE A 54 17.69 18.32 5.30
CA ILE A 54 17.20 19.50 4.58
C ILE A 54 16.81 19.11 3.16
N PHE A 55 17.60 18.25 2.51
CA PHE A 55 17.25 17.67 1.22
C PHE A 55 15.87 17.00 1.26
N ILE A 56 15.62 16.16 2.26
CA ILE A 56 14.33 15.48 2.43
C ILE A 56 13.17 16.47 2.62
N ILE A 57 13.37 17.52 3.42
CA ILE A 57 12.33 18.53 3.68
C ILE A 57 12.02 19.31 2.40
N ASN A 58 13.04 19.70 1.63
CA ASN A 58 12.86 20.41 0.37
C ASN A 58 12.17 19.54 -0.68
N LEU A 59 12.55 18.26 -0.76
CA LEU A 59 11.84 17.27 -1.57
C LEU A 59 10.36 17.21 -1.16
N MET A 60 10.05 17.05 0.12
CA MET A 60 8.67 17.01 0.61
C MET A 60 7.90 18.30 0.29
N ALA A 61 8.53 19.47 0.42
CA ALA A 61 7.93 20.75 0.07
C ALA A 61 7.59 20.81 -1.43
N TRP A 62 8.50 20.36 -2.29
CA TRP A 62 8.24 20.23 -3.72
C TRP A 62 7.08 19.24 -4.01
N LEU A 63 7.05 18.08 -3.36
CA LEU A 63 5.94 17.12 -3.53
C LEU A 63 4.58 17.71 -3.13
N ARG A 64 4.54 18.53 -2.08
CA ARG A 64 3.33 19.27 -1.69
C ARG A 64 2.92 20.28 -2.77
N SER A 65 3.87 20.98 -3.36
CA SER A 65 3.60 21.91 -4.48
C SER A 65 3.04 21.19 -5.72
N CYS A 66 3.39 19.91 -5.91
CA CYS A 66 2.82 19.05 -6.94
C CYS A 66 1.46 18.43 -6.55
N MET A 67 0.84 18.85 -5.44
CA MET A 67 -0.47 18.38 -4.97
C MET A 67 -0.54 16.86 -4.75
N LEU A 68 0.59 16.24 -4.35
CA LEU A 68 0.62 14.81 -4.04
C LEU A 68 -0.13 14.50 -2.73
N THR A 69 -0.69 13.29 -2.66
CA THR A 69 -1.39 12.85 -1.45
C THR A 69 -0.42 12.71 -0.27
N PRO A 70 -0.88 12.93 0.97
CA PRO A 70 -0.06 12.72 2.18
C PRO A 70 0.64 11.36 2.24
N ALA A 71 -0.05 10.29 1.82
CA ALA A 71 0.52 8.95 1.76
C ALA A 71 1.65 8.83 0.72
N ALA A 72 1.52 9.47 -0.45
CA ALA A 72 2.56 9.48 -1.46
C ALA A 72 3.81 10.24 -0.98
N ILE A 73 3.63 11.36 -0.28
CA ILE A 73 4.72 12.14 0.31
C ILE A 73 5.48 11.32 1.36
N LEU A 74 4.77 10.62 2.26
CA LEU A 74 5.38 9.73 3.25
C LEU A 74 6.13 8.57 2.62
N ASN A 75 5.58 7.98 1.55
CA ASN A 75 6.26 6.91 0.81
C ASN A 75 7.54 7.42 0.14
N ALA A 76 7.51 8.60 -0.50
CA ALA A 76 8.69 9.21 -1.12
C ALA A 76 9.77 9.55 -0.09
N LYS A 77 9.39 10.17 1.04
CA LYS A 77 10.31 10.40 2.17
C LYS A 77 10.98 9.11 2.61
N THR A 78 10.19 8.07 2.84
CA THR A 78 10.69 6.78 3.32
C THR A 78 11.65 6.17 2.31
N ALA A 79 11.29 6.21 1.02
CA ALA A 79 12.12 5.66 -0.04
C ALA A 79 13.49 6.32 -0.14
N VAL A 80 13.53 7.66 -0.12
CA VAL A 80 14.80 8.41 -0.12
C VAL A 80 15.60 8.15 1.15
N SER A 81 14.93 8.14 2.31
CA SER A 81 15.61 7.87 3.60
C SER A 81 16.30 6.52 3.58
N THR A 82 15.65 5.48 3.07
CA THR A 82 16.24 4.13 2.92
C THR A 82 17.44 4.11 1.99
N ILE A 83 17.41 4.84 0.87
CA ILE A 83 18.59 4.95 -0.01
C ILE A 83 19.73 5.67 0.69
N LEU A 84 19.46 6.82 1.33
CA LEU A 84 20.49 7.60 2.01
C LEU A 84 21.19 6.77 3.10
N ILE A 85 20.44 5.96 3.85
CA ILE A 85 21.01 5.00 4.82
C ILE A 85 21.85 3.94 4.10
N SER A 86 21.34 3.37 3.00
CA SER A 86 22.04 2.33 2.23
C SER A 86 23.36 2.79 1.63
N ILE A 87 23.49 4.08 1.29
CA ILE A 87 24.76 4.67 0.80
C ILE A 87 25.72 5.11 1.92
N GLY A 88 25.36 4.86 3.19
CA GLY A 88 26.23 5.09 4.34
C GLY A 88 25.96 6.36 5.14
N ILE A 89 24.89 7.11 4.85
CA ILE A 89 24.52 8.29 5.65
C ILE A 89 23.96 7.81 7.00
N PRO A 90 24.49 8.30 8.14
CA PRO A 90 24.02 7.87 9.44
C PRO A 90 22.55 8.18 9.66
N GLU A 91 21.81 7.20 10.17
CA GLU A 91 20.37 7.29 10.43
C GLU A 91 19.99 8.55 11.26
N LYS A 92 20.81 8.91 12.25
CA LYS A 92 20.65 10.10 13.09
C LYS A 92 20.65 11.44 12.33
N GLN A 93 21.29 11.49 11.15
CA GLN A 93 21.29 12.69 10.31
C GLN A 93 19.99 12.80 9.51
N ILE A 94 19.32 11.67 9.26
CA ILE A 94 18.07 11.58 8.48
C ILE A 94 16.85 11.69 9.40
N TYR A 95 16.79 10.88 10.45
CA TYR A 95 15.70 10.88 11.42
C TYR A 95 16.10 11.71 12.64
N ASN A 96 15.80 13.00 12.56
CA ASN A 96 16.00 13.95 13.64
C ASN A 96 14.69 14.70 13.90
N ASN A 97 14.72 15.61 14.88
CA ASN A 97 13.53 16.37 15.25
C ASN A 97 12.94 17.13 14.03
N THR A 98 13.79 17.63 13.13
CA THR A 98 13.37 18.39 11.94
C THR A 98 12.57 17.54 10.95
N THR A 99 13.03 16.32 10.61
CA THR A 99 12.28 15.44 9.70
C THR A 99 11.10 14.74 10.37
N SER A 100 11.08 14.71 11.71
CA SER A 100 9.96 14.22 12.52
C SER A 100 8.83 15.24 12.58
N THR A 101 9.14 16.52 12.78
CA THR A 101 8.14 17.60 12.78
C THR A 101 7.56 17.82 11.39
N SER A 102 8.38 17.69 10.34
CA SER A 102 7.96 17.93 8.96
C SER A 102 6.94 16.94 8.41
N VAL A 103 6.72 15.79 9.06
CA VAL A 103 5.75 14.75 8.64
C VAL A 103 4.46 14.75 9.46
N LYS A 104 4.33 15.63 10.46
CA LYS A 104 3.18 15.61 11.39
C LYS A 104 1.84 15.80 10.68
N SER A 105 1.79 16.73 9.73
CA SER A 105 0.60 16.97 8.91
C SER A 105 0.25 15.73 8.10
N GLU A 106 1.20 15.14 7.38
CA GLU A 106 0.91 14.00 6.52
C GLU A 106 0.48 12.78 7.32
N ARG A 107 1.11 12.55 8.49
CA ARG A 107 0.71 11.48 9.41
C ARG A 107 -0.70 11.67 9.92
N LYS A 108 -1.09 12.91 10.27
CA LYS A 108 -2.46 13.21 10.71
C LYS A 108 -3.48 12.90 9.60
N HIS A 109 -3.21 13.30 8.36
CA HIS A 109 -4.12 13.06 7.24
C HIS A 109 -4.14 11.61 6.73
N THR A 110 -3.10 10.82 7.03
CA THR A 110 -3.03 9.39 6.66
C THR A 110 -3.47 8.48 7.81
N ALA A 111 -3.65 9.03 9.00
CA ALA A 111 -4.16 8.28 10.13
C ALA A 111 -5.56 7.77 9.79
N LYS A 112 -5.79 6.47 10.00
CA LYS A 112 -7.14 5.92 9.91
C LYS A 112 -7.99 6.59 10.96
N GLU A 113 -9.16 7.10 10.57
CA GLU A 113 -10.19 7.43 11.54
C GLU A 113 -10.51 6.16 12.33
N ILE A 114 -10.47 6.25 13.66
CA ILE A 114 -10.90 5.17 14.57
C ILE A 114 -12.42 5.20 14.63
N GLN A 115 -13.07 5.12 13.48
CA GLN A 115 -14.50 4.91 13.39
C GLN A 115 -14.73 3.58 12.68
N ASP A 116 -15.64 2.79 13.23
CA ASP A 116 -16.29 1.69 12.52
C ASP A 116 -17.08 2.29 11.35
N LYS A 117 -16.37 2.56 10.26
CA LYS A 117 -16.99 2.93 9.01
C LYS A 117 -17.51 1.64 8.39
N GLN A 118 -18.81 1.59 8.09
CA GLN A 118 -19.36 0.50 7.27
C GLN A 118 -18.45 0.32 6.04
N THR A 119 -17.86 -0.87 5.91
CA THR A 119 -16.92 -1.16 4.81
C THR A 119 -17.67 -1.17 3.47
N TYR A 120 -18.95 -1.53 3.51
CA TYR A 120 -19.89 -1.52 2.39
C TYR A 120 -21.24 -1.03 2.89
N ASN A 121 -21.97 -0.24 2.08
CA ASN A 121 -23.39 -0.01 2.33
C ASN A 121 -24.17 -1.26 1.90
N ILE A 122 -24.26 -2.23 2.81
CA ILE A 122 -24.89 -3.53 2.56
C ILE A 122 -26.36 -3.36 2.19
N ASP A 123 -27.06 -2.38 2.77
CA ASP A 123 -28.47 -2.14 2.49
C ASP A 123 -28.68 -1.72 1.02
N ASP A 124 -27.82 -0.85 0.50
CA ASP A 124 -27.89 -0.44 -0.91
C ASP A 124 -27.53 -1.59 -1.85
N LEU A 125 -26.53 -2.39 -1.50
CA LEU A 125 -26.15 -3.58 -2.26
C LEU A 125 -27.29 -4.61 -2.31
N LEU A 126 -27.91 -4.90 -1.17
CA LEU A 126 -29.04 -5.85 -1.11
C LEU A 126 -30.24 -5.32 -1.89
N LYS A 127 -30.57 -4.02 -1.78
CA LYS A 127 -31.64 -3.40 -2.59
C LYS A 127 -31.37 -3.50 -4.09
N TYR A 128 -30.12 -3.29 -4.51
CA TYR A 128 -29.73 -3.45 -5.92
C TYR A 128 -29.94 -4.88 -6.40
N ILE A 129 -29.44 -5.85 -5.64
CA ILE A 129 -29.56 -7.28 -5.98
C ILE A 129 -31.02 -7.70 -6.03
N TRP A 130 -31.85 -7.30 -5.05
CA TRP A 130 -33.28 -7.60 -5.04
C TRP A 130 -33.98 -7.14 -6.31
N ARG A 131 -33.73 -5.91 -6.77
CA ARG A 131 -34.29 -5.39 -8.02
C ARG A 131 -33.82 -6.16 -9.26
N ARG A 132 -32.60 -6.68 -9.23
CA ARG A 132 -32.01 -7.41 -10.36
C ARG A 132 -32.43 -8.86 -10.43
N VAL A 133 -32.66 -9.51 -9.29
CA VAL A 133 -33.15 -10.90 -9.22
C VAL A 133 -34.50 -11.06 -9.95
N GLU A 134 -35.36 -10.04 -9.94
CA GLU A 134 -36.63 -10.04 -10.68
C GLU A 134 -36.46 -10.15 -12.21
N SER A 135 -35.26 -9.87 -12.73
CA SER A 135 -34.92 -9.93 -14.17
C SER A 135 -33.69 -10.79 -14.44
N ILE A 136 -33.45 -11.81 -13.59
CA ILE A 136 -32.24 -12.63 -13.63
C ILE A 136 -31.99 -13.29 -14.99
N ASP A 137 -33.04 -13.74 -15.66
CA ASP A 137 -32.94 -14.39 -16.97
C ASP A 137 -32.50 -13.45 -18.10
N ASN A 138 -32.60 -12.13 -17.90
CA ASN A 138 -32.24 -11.09 -18.88
C ASN A 138 -30.91 -10.39 -18.56
N MET A 139 -30.21 -10.81 -17.50
CA MET A 139 -28.95 -10.18 -17.09
C MET A 139 -27.77 -10.68 -17.92
N GLU A 140 -26.88 -9.74 -18.28
CA GLU A 140 -25.62 -10.06 -18.93
C GLU A 140 -24.70 -10.86 -18.00
N GLU A 141 -23.85 -11.71 -18.56
CA GLU A 141 -22.91 -12.54 -17.79
C GLU A 141 -22.00 -11.71 -16.86
N VAL A 142 -21.56 -10.54 -17.32
CA VAL A 142 -20.73 -9.61 -16.55
C VAL A 142 -21.48 -9.09 -15.32
N GLU A 143 -22.77 -8.83 -15.45
CA GLU A 143 -23.62 -8.36 -14.35
C GLU A 143 -23.84 -9.47 -13.31
N HIS A 144 -24.08 -10.71 -13.77
CA HIS A 144 -24.15 -11.90 -12.92
C HIS A 144 -22.86 -12.13 -12.12
N GLN A 145 -21.70 -12.04 -12.78
CA GLN A 145 -20.40 -12.20 -12.13
C GLN A 145 -20.16 -11.07 -11.11
N GLY A 146 -20.53 -9.84 -11.44
CA GLY A 146 -20.41 -8.68 -10.55
C GLY A 146 -21.24 -8.84 -9.27
N ILE A 147 -22.51 -9.26 -9.39
CA ILE A 147 -23.39 -9.52 -8.25
C ILE A 147 -22.86 -10.67 -7.39
N THR A 148 -22.44 -11.77 -8.01
CA THR A 148 -21.87 -12.93 -7.32
C THR A 148 -20.62 -12.56 -6.53
N LEU A 149 -19.73 -11.77 -7.13
CA LEU A 149 -18.50 -11.31 -6.50
C LEU A 149 -18.79 -10.34 -5.33
N ALA A 150 -19.75 -9.43 -5.50
CA ALA A 150 -20.16 -8.51 -4.44
C ALA A 150 -20.77 -9.25 -3.24
N LEU A 151 -21.60 -10.27 -3.48
CA LEU A 151 -22.15 -11.13 -2.44
C LEU A 151 -21.06 -11.92 -1.72
N LEU A 152 -20.12 -12.49 -2.47
CA LEU A 152 -19.00 -13.23 -1.89
C LEU A 152 -18.15 -12.33 -0.99
N MET A 153 -17.86 -11.09 -1.43
CA MET A 153 -17.15 -10.09 -0.62
C MET A 153 -17.94 -9.70 0.63
N ALA A 154 -19.26 -9.48 0.51
CA ALA A 154 -20.13 -9.09 1.62
C ALA A 154 -20.25 -10.18 2.69
N VAL A 155 -20.46 -11.44 2.28
CA VAL A 155 -20.67 -12.57 3.20
C VAL A 155 -19.37 -13.02 3.85
N THR A 156 -18.28 -13.12 3.07
CA THR A 156 -17.01 -13.63 3.60
C THR A 156 -16.17 -12.54 4.28
N THR A 157 -16.51 -11.27 4.09
CA THR A 157 -15.73 -10.09 4.49
C THR A 157 -14.29 -10.09 3.93
N ARG A 158 -14.04 -10.87 2.87
CA ARG A 158 -12.72 -10.98 2.23
C ARG A 158 -12.46 -9.85 1.26
N ARG A 159 -11.19 -9.47 1.14
CA ARG A 159 -10.74 -8.47 0.16
C ARG A 159 -10.80 -9.06 -1.25
N MET A 160 -11.02 -8.20 -2.24
CA MET A 160 -10.99 -8.58 -3.67
C MET A 160 -9.71 -9.35 -4.04
N SER A 161 -8.55 -8.95 -3.49
CA SER A 161 -7.26 -9.60 -3.76
C SER A 161 -7.09 -10.98 -3.08
N GLU A 162 -7.94 -11.31 -2.11
CA GLU A 162 -7.99 -12.65 -1.51
C GLU A 162 -8.89 -13.56 -2.34
N ILE A 163 -10.05 -13.05 -2.75
CA ILE A 163 -10.99 -13.76 -3.63
C ILE A 163 -10.37 -14.03 -5.00
N SER A 164 -9.66 -13.06 -5.59
CA SER A 164 -9.04 -13.22 -6.91
C SER A 164 -7.93 -14.28 -6.93
N ARG A 165 -7.40 -14.65 -5.77
CA ARG A 165 -6.38 -15.71 -5.61
C ARG A 165 -6.98 -17.00 -5.06
N ALA A 166 -8.29 -17.02 -4.80
CA ALA A 166 -8.95 -18.18 -4.26
C ALA A 166 -8.90 -19.32 -5.29
N ALA A 167 -8.55 -20.52 -4.82
CA ALA A 167 -8.66 -21.72 -5.63
C ALA A 167 -10.01 -22.38 -5.35
N LEU A 168 -10.74 -22.69 -6.42
CA LEU A 168 -11.95 -23.49 -6.34
C LEU A 168 -11.55 -24.95 -6.24
N GLN A 169 -11.97 -25.62 -5.16
CA GLN A 169 -11.79 -27.07 -5.06
C GLN A 169 -12.93 -27.75 -5.82
N VAL A 170 -12.67 -28.10 -7.08
CA VAL A 170 -13.67 -28.67 -8.01
C VAL A 170 -14.32 -29.93 -7.44
N ASP A 171 -13.55 -30.74 -6.71
CA ASP A 171 -14.01 -31.99 -6.07
C ASP A 171 -15.02 -31.76 -4.92
N SER A 172 -15.16 -30.52 -4.45
CA SER A 172 -16.09 -30.14 -3.39
C SER A 172 -17.42 -29.58 -3.91
N ILE A 173 -17.57 -29.40 -5.22
CA ILE A 173 -18.76 -28.80 -5.82
C ILE A 173 -19.89 -29.82 -5.77
N THR A 174 -20.79 -29.63 -4.82
CA THR A 174 -22.12 -30.26 -4.81
C THR A 174 -23.17 -29.21 -5.16
N SER A 175 -24.39 -29.63 -5.47
CA SER A 175 -25.50 -28.71 -5.78
C SER A 175 -25.82 -27.70 -4.67
N ALA A 176 -25.31 -27.92 -3.44
CA ALA A 176 -25.58 -27.10 -2.27
C ALA A 176 -24.33 -26.40 -1.67
N GLN A 177 -23.11 -26.74 -2.09
CA GLN A 177 -21.89 -26.19 -1.48
C GLN A 177 -20.72 -26.14 -2.46
N PHE A 178 -19.93 -25.07 -2.36
CA PHE A 178 -18.61 -24.97 -2.96
C PHE A 178 -17.61 -24.42 -1.92
N VAL A 179 -16.37 -24.92 -1.94
CA VAL A 179 -15.31 -24.48 -1.03
C VAL A 179 -14.30 -23.60 -1.78
N LEU A 180 -14.12 -22.37 -1.29
CA LEU A 180 -13.08 -21.46 -1.75
C LEU A 180 -11.92 -21.46 -0.76
N LEU A 181 -10.78 -21.98 -1.20
CA LEU A 181 -9.55 -21.93 -0.41
C LEU A 181 -8.88 -20.57 -0.62
N THR A 182 -8.68 -19.84 0.47
CA THR A 182 -8.05 -18.51 0.44
C THR A 182 -6.84 -18.47 1.36
N ASP A 183 -5.69 -18.07 0.82
CA ASP A 183 -4.50 -17.84 1.62
C ASP A 183 -4.54 -16.44 2.25
N ILE A 184 -4.59 -16.40 3.58
CA ILE A 184 -4.47 -15.16 4.33
C ILE A 184 -3.01 -14.72 4.32
N CYS A 185 -2.65 -13.87 3.37
CA CYS A 185 -1.45 -13.08 3.48
C CYS A 185 -1.68 -11.98 4.52
N LYS A 186 -1.38 -12.25 5.81
CA LYS A 186 -1.28 -11.19 6.82
C LYS A 186 -0.34 -10.11 6.30
N VAL A 187 -0.83 -8.87 6.28
CA VAL A 187 -0.07 -7.65 5.98
C VAL A 187 0.36 -7.04 7.29
#